data_AF-A0A2Z6R7V2-F1
#
_entry.id   AF-A0A2Z6R7V2-F1
#
_cell.length_a   1.000
_cell.length_b   1.000
_cell.length_c   1.000
_cell.angle_alpha   90.00
_cell.angle_beta   90.00
_cell.angle_gamma   90.00
#
_symmetry.space_group_name_H-M   'P 1'
#
loop_
_entity.id
_entity.type
_entity.pdbx_description
1 polymer ?
#
loop_
_entity_poly.entity_id
_entity_poly.type
_entity_poly.pdbx_seq_one_letter_code
_entity_poly.pdbx_strand_id
1 'polypeptide(L)'
;MPFGRFSYHHLEIYDRAPKFSVTDDISEVYGLPGIHECINGQKPLRAVIDIDASKEDMETASVKRQEVFIRICCSFIRALYQILDCGWEDILKGLVIATSSDPSKCSYYILYAPALIIDHYELKSLTELVYTITSEKFGKYIDRRLPGQNFNIRLIGLAKKGRVKRIFQFSLDNG
;
A
#
# COMPACT_ATOMS: atom_id res chain seq x y z
N MET A 1 18.99 -16.42 -3.86
CA MET A 1 19.42 -15.61 -2.71
C MET A 1 18.36 -15.77 -1.62
N PRO A 2 18.73 -15.98 -0.35
CA PRO A 2 17.76 -16.23 0.71
C PRO A 2 17.01 -14.92 0.98
N PHE A 3 15.67 -14.99 0.94
CA PHE A 3 14.81 -13.91 1.38
C PHE A 3 15.19 -13.55 2.83
N GLY A 4 15.48 -12.28 3.08
CA GLY A 4 15.88 -11.80 4.40
C GLY A 4 14.83 -12.10 5.46
N ARG A 5 15.26 -12.24 6.72
CA ARG A 5 14.38 -12.42 7.88
C ARG A 5 13.26 -11.37 7.89
N PHE A 6 12.03 -11.78 7.67
CA PHE A 6 10.84 -10.96 7.94
C PHE A 6 10.35 -11.27 9.36
N SER A 7 9.72 -10.30 10.00
CA SER A 7 9.15 -10.47 11.35
C SER A 7 7.70 -10.08 11.21
N TYR A 8 6.81 -11.06 11.26
CA TYR A 8 5.37 -10.84 11.06
C TYR A 8 4.64 -10.79 12.39
N HIS A 9 3.52 -10.05 12.46
CA HIS A 9 2.79 -9.81 13.70
C HIS A 9 1.28 -10.03 13.51
N HIS A 10 0.62 -10.80 14.38
CA HIS A 10 -0.83 -11.00 14.33
C HIS A 10 -1.57 -9.81 14.97
N LEU A 11 -2.77 -9.45 14.49
CA LEU A 11 -3.62 -8.41 15.10
C LEU A 11 -5.07 -8.89 15.14
N GLU A 12 -5.50 -9.49 16.25
CA GLU A 12 -6.94 -9.60 16.54
C GLU A 12 -7.43 -8.28 17.14
N ILE A 13 -8.48 -7.68 16.56
CA ILE A 13 -9.23 -6.57 17.18
C ILE A 13 -10.71 -6.98 17.03
N TYR A 14 -11.53 -7.17 18.06
CA TYR A 14 -11.80 -6.30 19.22
C TYR A 14 -12.15 -7.10 20.48
N ASP A 15 -11.44 -6.82 21.58
CA ASP A 15 -11.81 -6.83 23.04
C ASP A 15 -10.59 -7.03 23.97
N ARG A 16 -9.38 -7.19 23.41
CA ARG A 16 -8.12 -7.25 24.17
C ARG A 16 -7.04 -6.41 23.49
N ALA A 17 -6.06 -5.96 24.28
CA ALA A 17 -4.88 -5.25 23.79
C ALA A 17 -4.22 -5.95 22.59
N PRO A 18 -3.57 -5.20 21.66
CA PRO A 18 -2.86 -5.78 20.52
C PRO A 18 -1.89 -6.89 20.98
N LYS A 19 -2.06 -8.10 20.44
CA LYS A 19 -1.19 -9.24 20.73
C LYS A 19 -0.19 -9.42 19.61
N PHE A 20 1.07 -9.10 19.87
CA PHE A 20 2.15 -9.30 18.92
C PHE A 20 2.62 -10.77 18.96
N SER A 21 2.67 -11.40 17.80
CA SER A 21 3.42 -12.64 17.57
C SER A 21 4.62 -12.34 16.67
N VAL A 22 5.59 -13.25 16.60
CA VAL A 22 6.68 -13.21 15.61
C VAL A 22 6.60 -14.53 14.86
N THR A 23 6.65 -14.47 13.52
CA THR A 23 6.89 -15.64 12.67
C THR A 23 7.97 -15.30 11.66
N ASP A 24 8.66 -16.33 11.17
CA ASP A 24 9.73 -16.25 10.19
C ASP A 24 9.25 -16.59 8.76
N ASP A 25 8.09 -17.26 8.62
CA ASP A 25 7.52 -17.64 7.32
C ASP A 25 6.11 -17.05 7.12
N ILE A 26 5.93 -16.31 6.02
CA ILE A 26 4.63 -15.74 5.64
C ILE A 26 3.58 -16.82 5.39
N SER A 27 3.99 -18.03 5.01
CA SER A 27 3.08 -19.15 4.75
C SER A 27 2.28 -19.53 6.00
N GLU A 28 2.86 -19.36 7.19
CA GLU A 28 2.21 -19.66 8.48
C GLU A 28 1.03 -18.73 8.79
N VAL A 29 1.06 -17.52 8.23
CA VAL A 29 0.03 -16.50 8.42
C VAL A 29 -0.83 -16.28 7.18
N TYR A 30 -0.51 -16.97 6.10
CA TYR A 30 -1.25 -16.86 4.85
C TYR A 30 -2.66 -17.45 4.99
N GLY A 31 -3.67 -16.70 4.56
CA GLY A 31 -5.09 -17.07 4.70
C GLY A 31 -5.75 -16.72 6.03
N LEU A 32 -4.98 -16.29 7.04
CA LEU A 32 -5.54 -15.87 8.33
C LEU A 32 -6.12 -14.43 8.21
N PRO A 33 -7.41 -14.23 8.54
CA PRO A 33 -8.02 -12.91 8.46
C PRO A 33 -7.49 -12.00 9.57
N GLY A 34 -7.30 -10.72 9.26
CA GLY A 34 -6.98 -9.71 10.27
C GLY A 34 -5.51 -9.60 10.66
N ILE A 35 -4.60 -10.33 10.04
CA ILE A 35 -3.16 -10.16 10.29
C ILE A 35 -2.62 -8.92 9.57
N HIS A 36 -1.71 -8.21 10.24
CA HIS A 36 -1.06 -7.01 9.71
C HIS A 36 0.45 -7.13 9.94
N GLU A 37 1.24 -6.90 8.90
CA GLU A 37 2.68 -6.73 9.06
C GLU A 37 2.95 -5.46 9.88
N CYS A 38 3.65 -5.60 11.02
CA CYS A 38 4.12 -4.45 11.78
C CYS A 38 5.51 -4.06 11.29
N ILE A 39 5.67 -2.79 10.94
CA ILE A 39 6.90 -2.22 10.41
C ILE A 39 7.55 -1.41 11.51
N ASN A 40 8.58 -1.98 12.15
CA ASN A 40 9.28 -1.36 13.27
C ASN A 40 10.32 -0.30 12.86
N GLY A 41 10.38 0.06 11.58
CA GLY A 41 11.31 1.05 11.03
C GLY A 41 12.79 0.62 10.95
N GLN A 42 13.14 -0.61 11.36
CA GLN A 42 14.51 -1.12 11.31
C GLN A 42 14.85 -1.86 10.01
N LYS A 43 13.83 -2.24 9.24
CA LYS A 43 13.98 -2.97 7.98
C LYS A 43 13.71 -2.06 6.80
N PRO A 44 14.39 -2.28 5.67
CA PRO A 44 14.02 -1.63 4.41
C PRO A 44 12.55 -1.88 4.09
N LEU A 45 11.87 -0.80 3.71
CA LEU A 45 10.45 -0.78 3.36
C LEU A 45 10.29 -0.95 1.86
N ARG A 46 9.05 -1.14 1.40
CA ARG A 46 8.74 -1.00 -0.02
C ARG A 46 8.02 0.32 -0.23
N ALA A 47 8.18 0.90 -1.41
CA ALA A 47 7.41 2.07 -1.81
C ALA A 47 5.92 1.71 -1.83
N VAL A 48 5.14 2.35 -0.96
CA VAL A 48 3.72 2.05 -0.79
C VAL A 48 2.92 3.32 -0.53
N ILE A 49 1.73 3.39 -1.10
CA ILE A 49 0.70 4.37 -0.75
C ILE A 49 -0.63 3.66 -0.52
N ASP A 50 -1.42 4.17 0.42
CA ASP A 50 -2.81 3.76 0.62
C ASP A 50 -3.73 4.90 0.21
N ILE A 51 -4.73 4.55 -0.58
CA ILE A 51 -5.82 5.43 -0.98
C ILE A 51 -6.99 5.01 -0.12
N ASP A 52 -7.55 5.93 0.64
CA ASP A 52 -8.80 5.70 1.38
C ASP A 52 -9.71 6.91 1.19
N ALA A 53 -10.71 6.76 0.32
CA ALA A 53 -11.72 7.77 0.07
C ALA A 53 -13.12 7.20 0.28
N SER A 54 -13.92 7.87 1.10
CA SER A 54 -15.34 7.51 1.24
C SER A 54 -16.12 7.93 -0.01
N LYS A 55 -17.22 7.23 -0.28
CA LYS A 55 -18.17 7.61 -1.34
C LYS A 55 -18.69 9.04 -1.12
N GLU A 56 -19.03 9.38 0.12
CA GLU A 56 -19.56 10.69 0.51
C GLU A 56 -18.57 11.83 0.21
N ASP A 57 -17.29 11.66 0.55
CA ASP A 57 -16.25 12.66 0.28
C ASP A 57 -16.03 12.87 -1.22
N MET A 58 -16.13 11.80 -2.01
CA MET A 58 -15.99 11.86 -3.46
C MET A 58 -17.21 12.53 -4.10
N GLU A 59 -18.42 12.20 -3.66
CA GLU A 59 -19.66 12.81 -4.15
C GLU A 59 -19.71 14.31 -3.82
N THR A 60 -19.36 14.70 -2.60
CA THR A 60 -19.26 16.11 -2.18
C THR A 60 -18.26 16.88 -3.04
N ALA A 61 -17.14 16.26 -3.39
CA ALA A 61 -16.13 16.87 -4.26
C ALA A 61 -16.46 16.78 -5.76
N SER A 62 -17.59 16.16 -6.14
CA SER A 62 -17.94 15.85 -7.53
C SER A 62 -16.83 15.10 -8.29
N VAL A 63 -16.15 14.18 -7.60
CA VAL A 63 -15.04 13.37 -8.14
C VAL A 63 -15.48 11.92 -8.32
N LYS A 64 -15.08 11.31 -9.44
CA LYS A 64 -15.35 9.89 -9.70
C LYS A 64 -14.31 9.00 -9.01
N ARG A 65 -14.73 7.86 -8.47
CA ARG A 65 -13.85 6.83 -7.90
C ARG A 65 -12.67 6.47 -8.81
N GLN A 66 -12.94 6.26 -10.10
CA GLN A 66 -11.93 5.92 -11.10
C GLN A 66 -10.90 7.04 -11.26
N GLU A 67 -11.34 8.29 -11.18
CA GLU A 67 -10.45 9.45 -11.30
C GLU A 67 -9.52 9.56 -10.11
N VAL A 68 -10.01 9.33 -8.88
CA VAL A 68 -9.17 9.25 -7.67
C VAL A 68 -8.05 8.23 -7.85
N PHE A 69 -8.41 7.00 -8.21
CA PHE A 69 -7.44 5.93 -8.40
C PHE A 69 -6.43 6.25 -9.50
N ILE A 70 -6.88 6.64 -10.69
CA ILE A 70 -5.99 6.90 -11.85
C ILE A 70 -5.04 8.05 -11.53
N ARG A 71 -5.53 9.18 -11.00
CA ARG A 71 -4.71 10.36 -10.71
C ARG A 71 -3.61 10.06 -9.69
N ILE A 72 -3.96 9.36 -8.60
CA ILE A 72 -2.99 9.01 -7.56
C ILE A 72 -2.01 7.94 -8.07
N CYS A 73 -2.49 6.90 -8.77
CA CYS A 73 -1.64 5.85 -9.32
C CYS A 73 -0.62 6.42 -10.32
N CYS A 74 -1.05 7.28 -11.25
CA CYS A 74 -0.14 7.95 -12.18
C CYS A 74 0.88 8.84 -11.46
N SER A 75 0.48 9.50 -10.38
CA SER A 75 1.38 10.34 -9.57
C SER A 75 2.40 9.51 -8.81
N PHE A 76 2.00 8.33 -8.31
CA PHE A 76 2.91 7.35 -7.72
C PHE A 76 3.95 6.86 -8.72
N ILE A 77 3.52 6.44 -9.91
CA ILE A 77 4.42 6.01 -11.00
C ILE A 77 5.39 7.15 -11.39
N ARG A 78 4.90 8.40 -11.48
CA ARG A 78 5.75 9.57 -11.77
C ARG A 78 6.76 9.83 -10.67
N ALA A 79 6.37 9.71 -9.40
CA ALA A 79 7.29 9.85 -8.27
C ALA A 79 8.38 8.78 -8.33
N LEU A 80 8.02 7.52 -8.57
CA LEU A 80 8.98 6.43 -8.75
C LEU A 80 9.94 6.71 -9.90
N TYR A 81 9.44 7.17 -11.05
CA TYR A 81 10.27 7.52 -12.19
C TYR A 81 11.25 8.67 -11.93
N GLN A 82 10.94 9.57 -11.00
CA GLN A 82 11.84 10.65 -10.61
C GLN A 82 12.96 10.19 -9.67
N ILE A 83 12.73 9.13 -8.88
CA ILE A 83 13.68 8.68 -7.85
C ILE A 83 14.44 7.41 -8.23
N LEU A 84 13.89 6.60 -9.12
CA LEU A 84 14.50 5.35 -9.59
C LEU A 84 15.19 5.57 -10.93
N ASP A 85 16.38 5.02 -11.06
CA ASP A 85 17.10 4.93 -12.32
C ASP A 85 16.59 3.74 -13.14
N CYS A 86 15.31 3.77 -13.54
CA CYS A 86 14.70 2.73 -14.36
C CYS A 86 13.62 3.25 -15.33
N GLY A 87 13.29 2.44 -16.32
CA GLY A 87 12.27 2.76 -17.32
C GLY A 87 10.85 2.64 -16.76
N TRP A 88 9.90 3.32 -17.42
CA TRP A 88 8.47 3.21 -17.10
C TRP A 88 7.94 1.77 -17.22
N GLU A 89 8.47 0.96 -18.14
CA GLU A 89 8.13 -0.45 -18.27
C GLU A 89 8.52 -1.26 -17.02
N ASP A 90 9.70 -1.01 -16.46
CA ASP A 90 10.18 -1.70 -15.26
C ASP A 90 9.38 -1.28 -14.02
N ILE A 91 8.99 0.00 -13.96
CA ILE A 91 8.09 0.49 -12.91
C ILE A 91 6.75 -0.24 -12.97
N LEU A 92 6.17 -0.36 -14.17
CA LEU A 92 4.88 -1.04 -14.35
C LEU A 92 4.94 -2.53 -14.01
N LYS A 93 5.99 -3.25 -14.46
CA LYS A 93 6.20 -4.67 -14.13
C LYS A 93 6.36 -4.92 -12.62
N GLY A 94 6.89 -3.94 -11.90
CA GLY A 94 7.04 -4.01 -10.45
C GLY A 94 5.82 -3.55 -9.65
N LEU A 95 4.79 -3.02 -10.30
CA LEU A 95 3.63 -2.46 -9.61
C LEU A 95 2.67 -3.56 -9.15
N VAL A 96 2.32 -3.52 -7.87
CA VAL A 96 1.32 -4.39 -7.26
C VAL A 96 0.23 -3.54 -6.67
N ILE A 97 -1.01 -3.81 -7.05
CA ILE A 97 -2.19 -3.06 -6.58
C ILE A 97 -3.10 -4.02 -5.85
N ALA A 98 -3.39 -3.75 -4.57
CA ALA A 98 -4.38 -4.50 -3.83
C ALA A 98 -5.55 -3.60 -3.47
N THR A 99 -6.78 -4.07 -3.69
CA THR A 99 -7.98 -3.30 -3.42
C THR A 99 -8.83 -3.95 -2.34
N SER A 100 -9.30 -3.11 -1.42
CA SER A 100 -10.40 -3.44 -0.49
C SER A 100 -11.63 -2.57 -0.77
N SER A 101 -11.69 -1.98 -1.96
CA SER A 101 -12.81 -1.14 -2.40
C SER A 101 -14.12 -1.91 -2.42
N ASP A 102 -15.17 -1.22 -2.02
CA ASP A 102 -16.56 -1.68 -2.05
C ASP A 102 -17.45 -0.50 -2.52
N PRO A 103 -18.77 -0.67 -2.70
CA PRO A 103 -19.61 0.43 -3.18
C PRO A 103 -19.55 1.71 -2.32
N SER A 104 -19.18 1.60 -1.04
CA SER A 104 -19.10 2.72 -0.09
C SER A 104 -17.75 3.42 -0.04
N LYS A 105 -16.68 2.85 -0.62
CA LYS A 105 -15.33 3.43 -0.56
C LYS A 105 -14.41 3.09 -1.74
N CYS A 106 -13.51 4.01 -2.06
CA CYS A 106 -12.33 3.82 -2.90
C CYS A 106 -11.15 3.48 -1.98
N SER A 107 -10.74 2.22 -1.95
CA SER A 107 -9.64 1.77 -1.08
C SER A 107 -8.65 0.90 -1.85
N TYR A 108 -7.42 1.40 -2.00
CA TYR A 108 -6.35 0.79 -2.77
C TYR A 108 -5.00 0.94 -2.07
N TYR A 109 -4.27 -0.16 -1.99
CA TYR A 109 -2.85 -0.18 -1.68
C TYR A 109 -2.08 -0.30 -2.98
N ILE A 110 -1.21 0.66 -3.27
CA ILE A 110 -0.34 0.65 -4.45
C ILE A 110 1.09 0.50 -3.95
N LEU A 111 1.76 -0.56 -4.40
CA LEU A 111 3.09 -0.97 -3.96
C LEU A 111 4.00 -1.08 -5.19
N TYR A 112 5.25 -0.64 -5.07
CA TYR A 112 6.30 -1.06 -5.98
C TYR A 112 7.16 -2.13 -5.32
N ALA A 113 7.11 -3.34 -5.86
CA ALA A 113 7.71 -4.52 -5.27
C ALA A 113 9.25 -4.63 -5.44
N PRO A 114 9.86 -4.22 -6.57
CA PRO A 114 11.29 -4.45 -6.81
C PRO A 114 12.24 -3.65 -5.93
N ALA A 115 11.93 -2.38 -5.63
CA ALA A 115 12.82 -1.54 -4.84
C ALA A 115 12.45 -1.56 -3.35
N LEU A 116 13.49 -1.64 -2.52
CA LEU A 116 13.39 -1.37 -1.10
C LEU A 116 13.76 0.09 -0.85
N ILE A 117 12.84 0.83 -0.24
CA ILE A 117 13.10 2.12 0.40
C ILE A 117 13.84 1.85 1.71
N ILE A 118 14.80 2.69 2.09
CA ILE A 118 15.71 2.41 3.21
C ILE A 118 14.97 2.47 4.56
N ASP A 119 14.10 3.47 4.76
CA ASP A 119 13.39 3.65 6.02
C ASP A 119 12.04 4.40 5.89
N HIS A 120 11.43 4.70 7.03
CA HIS A 120 10.16 5.43 7.11
C HIS A 120 10.25 6.91 6.72
N TYR A 121 11.42 7.55 6.83
CA TYR A 121 11.62 8.94 6.40
C TYR A 121 11.63 9.05 4.89
N GLU A 122 12.27 8.10 4.20
CA GLU A 122 12.22 8.03 2.74
C GLU A 122 10.80 7.69 2.25
N LEU A 123 10.10 6.77 2.92
CA LEU A 123 8.71 6.46 2.59
C LEU A 123 7.81 7.69 2.79
N LYS A 124 8.06 8.47 3.85
CA LYS A 124 7.39 9.76 4.07
C LYS A 124 7.66 10.72 2.93
N SER A 125 8.93 10.86 2.54
CA SER A 125 9.35 11.77 1.48
C SER A 125 8.73 11.38 0.13
N LEU A 126 8.66 10.09 -0.18
CA LEU A 126 7.93 9.58 -1.34
C LEU A 126 6.44 9.94 -1.25
N THR A 127 5.79 9.70 -0.12
CA THR A 127 4.36 10.01 0.06
C THR A 127 4.07 11.49 -0.16
N GLU A 128 4.93 12.38 0.34
CA GLU A 128 4.82 13.83 0.12
C GLU A 128 5.06 14.22 -1.35
N LEU A 129 6.01 13.58 -2.03
CA LEU A 129 6.23 13.79 -3.46
C LEU A 129 5.00 13.40 -4.28
N VAL A 130 4.41 12.24 -3.98
CA VAL A 130 3.18 11.78 -4.64
C VAL A 130 2.03 12.74 -4.37
N TYR A 131 1.86 13.21 -3.13
CA TYR A 131 0.86 14.22 -2.78
C TYR A 131 1.04 15.50 -3.60
N THR A 132 2.27 15.99 -3.69
CA THR A 132 2.63 17.20 -4.46
C THR A 132 2.30 17.04 -5.95
N ILE A 133 2.65 15.91 -6.57
CA ILE A 133 2.37 15.62 -7.98
C ILE A 133 0.85 15.47 -8.23
N THR A 134 0.12 14.91 -7.26
CA THR A 134 -1.31 14.57 -7.38
C THR A 134 -2.22 15.80 -7.37
N SER A 135 -1.75 16.95 -6.86
CA SER A 135 -2.52 18.15 -6.46
C SER A 135 -3.44 17.91 -5.26
N GLU A 136 -3.76 18.98 -4.52
CA GLU A 136 -4.60 18.93 -3.32
C GLU A 136 -5.96 18.26 -3.55
N LYS A 137 -6.57 18.48 -4.73
CA LYS A 137 -7.89 17.94 -5.09
C LYS A 137 -7.99 16.42 -4.89
N PHE A 138 -6.94 15.70 -5.29
CA PHE A 138 -6.90 14.23 -5.18
C PHE A 138 -5.95 13.76 -4.07
N GLY A 139 -4.93 14.55 -3.73
CA GLY A 139 -3.91 14.20 -2.74
C GLY A 139 -4.50 14.01 -1.34
N LYS A 140 -5.62 14.68 -1.02
CA LYS A 140 -6.35 14.48 0.24
C LYS A 140 -6.85 13.05 0.48
N TYR A 141 -6.91 12.22 -0.56
CA TYR A 141 -7.33 10.82 -0.46
C TYR A 141 -6.16 9.84 -0.25
N ILE A 142 -4.92 10.35 -0.20
CA ILE A 142 -3.72 9.57 0.14
C ILE A 142 -3.61 9.52 1.67
N ASP A 143 -3.53 8.32 2.25
CA ASP A 143 -3.29 8.17 3.68
C ASP A 143 -1.84 8.51 4.03
N ARG A 144 -1.65 9.69 4.62
CA ARG A 144 -0.36 10.20 5.09
C ARG A 144 0.04 9.69 6.47
N ARG A 145 -0.76 8.82 7.11
CA ARG A 145 -0.44 8.18 8.40
C ARG A 145 0.45 6.96 8.25
N LEU A 146 0.48 6.34 7.07
CA LEU A 146 1.35 5.20 6.78
C LEU A 146 2.85 5.46 7.02
N PRO A 147 3.45 6.62 6.67
CA PRO A 147 4.88 6.85 6.93
C PRO A 147 5.25 7.14 8.41
N GLY A 148 4.43 6.72 9.38
CA GLY A 148 4.75 6.84 10.80
C GLY A 148 5.81 5.85 11.26
N GLN A 149 6.47 6.11 12.40
CA GLN A 149 7.28 5.10 13.06
C GLN A 149 6.35 4.03 13.66
N ASN A 150 6.62 2.74 13.41
CA ASN A 150 5.79 1.61 13.91
C ASN A 150 4.36 1.57 13.34
N PHE A 151 4.23 1.51 12.02
CA PHE A 151 2.94 1.37 11.35
C PHE A 151 2.66 -0.08 10.91
N ASN A 152 1.38 -0.39 10.72
CA ASN A 152 0.94 -1.73 10.34
C ASN A 152 0.41 -1.73 8.90
N ILE A 153 0.99 -2.55 8.02
CA ILE A 153 0.47 -2.78 6.66
C ILE A 153 -0.29 -4.09 6.62
N ARG A 154 -1.44 -4.12 5.97
CA ARG A 154 -2.11 -5.39 5.66
C ARG A 154 -1.41 -6.09 4.51
N LEU A 155 -0.84 -7.25 4.80
CA LEU A 155 -0.23 -8.12 3.81
C LEU A 155 -1.13 -8.31 2.57
N ILE A 156 -0.48 -8.35 1.41
CA ILE A 156 -1.11 -8.62 0.12
C ILE A 156 -1.62 -10.07 0.18
N GLY A 157 -2.94 -10.24 0.13
CA GLY A 157 -3.60 -11.56 0.21
C GLY A 157 -4.50 -11.74 1.43
N LEU A 158 -4.36 -10.90 2.47
CA LEU A 158 -5.16 -11.00 3.68
C LEU A 158 -6.31 -9.98 3.67
N ALA A 159 -7.52 -10.48 3.89
CA ALA A 159 -8.72 -9.65 3.96
C ALA A 159 -9.16 -9.38 5.41
N LYS A 160 -9.94 -8.32 5.60
CA LYS A 160 -10.73 -8.12 6.83
C LYS A 160 -11.65 -9.33 7.00
N LYS A 161 -11.89 -9.78 8.24
CA LYS A 161 -12.91 -10.82 8.50
C LYS A 161 -14.23 -10.40 7.82
N GLY A 162 -14.80 -11.29 7.01
CA GLY A 162 -16.02 -11.03 6.24
C GLY A 162 -15.85 -10.11 5.01
N ARG A 163 -14.62 -9.80 4.57
CA ARG A 163 -14.35 -9.05 3.34
C ARG A 163 -13.44 -9.85 2.40
N VAL A 164 -13.48 -9.53 1.12
CA VAL A 164 -12.61 -10.12 0.09
C VAL A 164 -11.64 -9.04 -0.40
N LYS A 165 -10.34 -9.35 -0.43
CA LYS A 165 -9.30 -8.47 -0.99
C LYS A 165 -8.95 -8.97 -2.38
N ARG A 166 -8.89 -8.08 -3.37
CA ARG A 166 -8.49 -8.42 -4.75
C ARG A 166 -7.10 -7.86 -5.01
N ILE A 167 -6.20 -8.70 -5.51
CA ILE A 167 -4.84 -8.30 -5.90
C ILE A 167 -4.77 -8.26 -7.40
N PHE A 168 -4.23 -7.19 -7.93
CA PHE A 168 -3.88 -6.99 -9.33
C PHE A 168 -2.37 -6.84 -9.40
N GLN A 169 -1.73 -7.76 -10.11
CA GLN A 169 -0.32 -7.63 -10.48
C GLN A 169 -0.28 -7.37 -11.99
N PHE A 170 0.45 -6.34 -12.40
CA PHE A 170 0.62 -6.05 -13.82
C PHE A 170 1.77 -6.90 -14.35
N SER A 171 1.47 -7.75 -15.34
CA SER A 171 2.47 -8.35 -16.23
C SER A 171 2.26 -7.72 -17.61
N LEU A 172 3.32 -7.16 -18.19
CA LEU A 172 3.34 -6.85 -19.60
C LEU A 172 3.75 -8.15 -20.31
N ASP A 173 2.78 -8.97 -20.66
CA ASP A 173 3.02 -10.11 -21.54
C ASP A 173 3.22 -9.55 -22.95
N ASN A 174 4.48 -9.55 -23.42
CA ASN A 174 4.78 -9.26 -24.82
C ASN A 174 4.24 -10.42 -25.65
N GLY A 175 3.07 -10.24 -26.25
CA GLY A 175 2.52 -11.15 -27.27
C GLY A 175 3.42 -11.23 -28.49
#